data_AF-A0AA51QR58-F1
#
_entry.id   AF-A0AA51QR58-F1
#
_cell.length_a   1.000
_cell.length_b   1.000
_cell.length_c   1.000
_cell.angle_alpha   90.00
_cell.angle_beta   90.00
_cell.angle_gamma   90.00
#
_symmetry.space_group_name_H-M   'P 1'
#
loop_
_entity.id
_entity.type
_entity.pdbx_description
1 polymer ?
#
loop_
_entity_poly.entity_id
_entity_poly.type
_entity_poly.pdbx_seq_one_letter_code
_entity_poly.pdbx_strand_id
1 'polypeptide(L)' 'MESIPAVNKEACNKCGLCEMYCPDAAINQDLDVDLTFCKGCGICAHECPKRAITMVREEK' A
#
# COMPACT_ATOMS: atom_id res chain seq x y z
N MET A 1 17.35 1.61 3.47
CA MET A 1 16.39 2.73 3.23
C MET A 1 15.18 2.09 2.59
N GLU A 2 14.30 1.54 3.40
CA GLU A 2 13.10 0.85 2.91
C GLU A 2 11.92 1.82 3.04
N SER A 3 11.18 2.00 1.94
CA SER A 3 9.97 2.83 1.92
C SER A 3 8.75 1.92 2.06
N ILE A 4 7.93 2.16 3.09
CA ILE A 4 6.74 1.37 3.38
C ILE A 4 5.46 2.15 3.05
N PRO A 5 4.39 1.48 2.60
CA PRO A 5 3.11 2.12 2.37
C PRO A 5 2.36 2.34 3.71
N ALA A 6 2.05 3.59 4.03
CA ALA A 6 1.14 3.96 5.10
C ALA A 6 -0.29 4.05 4.54
N VAL A 7 -1.21 3.23 5.06
CA VAL A 7 -2.60 3.17 4.59
C VAL A 7 -3.53 3.88 5.57
N ASN A 8 -4.29 4.85 5.07
CA ASN A 8 -5.37 5.51 5.78
C ASN A 8 -6.70 4.75 5.54
N LYS A 9 -7.11 3.95 6.53
CA LYS A 9 -8.33 3.13 6.45
C LYS A 9 -9.61 3.98 6.43
N GLU A 10 -9.60 5.21 6.96
CA GLU A 10 -10.77 6.12 6.94
C GLU A 10 -11.01 6.72 5.56
N ALA A 11 -9.94 7.02 4.82
CA ALA A 11 -10.03 7.56 3.47
C ALA A 11 -10.31 6.47 2.40
N CYS A 12 -10.04 5.20 2.73
CA CYS A 12 -10.19 4.08 1.82
C CYS A 12 -11.66 3.68 1.63
N ASN A 13 -12.07 3.45 0.39
CA ASN A 13 -13.41 2.98 0.03
C ASN A 13 -13.45 1.48 -0.31
N LYS A 14 -12.41 0.71 0.04
CA LYS A 14 -12.25 -0.72 -0.27
C LYS A 14 -12.48 -1.08 -1.74
N CYS A 15 -11.94 -0.27 -2.66
CA CYS A 15 -12.04 -0.55 -4.10
C CYS A 15 -11.23 -1.77 -4.59
N GLY A 16 -10.28 -2.29 -3.80
CA GLY A 16 -9.47 -3.47 -4.14
C GLY A 16 -8.36 -3.24 -5.18
N LEU A 17 -8.24 -2.04 -5.76
CA LEU A 17 -7.24 -1.75 -6.78
C LEU A 17 -5.79 -1.94 -6.29
N CYS A 18 -5.52 -1.56 -5.04
CA CYS A 18 -4.19 -1.71 -4.45
C CYS A 18 -3.74 -3.18 -4.36
N GLU A 19 -4.66 -4.11 -4.12
CA GLU A 19 -4.38 -5.56 -4.11
C GLU A 19 -4.18 -6.06 -5.55
N MET A 20 -5.08 -5.68 -6.47
CA MET A 20 -5.01 -6.07 -7.88
C MET A 20 -3.71 -5.65 -8.58
N TYR A 21 -3.22 -4.43 -8.30
CA TYR A 21 -2.01 -3.89 -8.92
C TYR A 21 -0.72 -4.21 -8.17
N CYS A 22 -0.79 -4.85 -6.99
CA CYS A 22 0.41 -5.21 -6.26
C CYS A 22 1.11 -6.40 -6.94
N PRO A 23 2.33 -6.22 -7.50
CA PRO A 23 3.01 -7.29 -8.23
C PRO A 23 3.43 -8.44 -7.31
N ASP A 24 3.73 -8.13 -6.04
CA ASP A 24 4.16 -9.09 -5.03
C ASP A 24 2.98 -9.62 -4.18
N ALA A 25 1.75 -9.23 -4.49
CA ALA A 25 0.55 -9.54 -3.70
C ALA A 25 0.73 -9.25 -2.19
N ALA A 26 1.50 -8.20 -1.86
CA ALA A 26 1.88 -7.86 -0.49
C ALA A 26 0.81 -7.07 0.27
N ILE A 27 -0.36 -6.79 -0.32
CA ILE A 27 -1.48 -6.08 0.32
C ILE A 27 -2.79 -6.82 0.05
N ASN A 28 -3.62 -6.97 1.07
CA ASN A 28 -4.91 -7.65 0.99
C ASN A 28 -6.11 -6.66 0.97
N GLN A 29 -7.32 -7.18 0.81
CA GLN A 29 -8.57 -6.38 0.84
C GLN A 29 -8.85 -5.66 2.16
N ASP A 30 -8.32 -6.17 3.27
CA ASP A 30 -8.44 -5.56 4.60
C ASP A 30 -7.40 -4.46 4.86
N LEU A 31 -6.65 -4.11 3.81
CA LEU A 31 -5.60 -3.09 3.80
C LEU A 31 -4.44 -3.43 4.73
N ASP A 32 -4.23 -4.71 5.00
CA ASP A 32 -3.06 -5.19 5.70
C ASP A 32 -1.95 -5.46 4.69
N VAL A 33 -0.78 -4.89 4.97
CA VAL A 33 0.40 -4.97 4.11
C VAL A 33 1.42 -5.89 4.77
N ASP A 34 1.81 -6.94 4.06
CA ASP A 34 2.93 -7.79 4.47
C ASP A 34 4.25 -7.12 4.09
N LEU A 35 4.90 -6.52 5.08
CA LEU A 35 6.19 -5.83 4.91
C LEU A 35 7.34 -6.80 4.55
N THR A 36 7.17 -8.11 4.73
CA THR A 36 8.16 -9.12 4.32
C THR A 36 8.23 -9.22 2.79
N PHE A 37 7.07 -9.17 2.14
CA PHE A 37 6.95 -9.23 0.69
C PHE A 37 6.95 -7.85 0.04
N CYS A 38 6.50 -6.81 0.75
CA CYS A 38 6.48 -5.44 0.24
C CYS A 38 7.89 -4.97 -0.11
N LYS A 39 8.12 -4.64 -1.39
CA LYS A 39 9.38 -4.07 -1.87
C LYS A 39 9.44 -2.55 -1.87
N GLY A 40 8.36 -1.90 -1.42
CA GLY A 40 8.30 -0.44 -1.37
C GLY A 40 8.21 0.25 -2.73
N CYS A 41 7.71 -0.43 -3.77
CA CYS A 41 7.65 0.09 -5.15
C CYS A 41 6.71 1.31 -5.33
N GLY A 42 5.73 1.49 -4.45
CA GLY A 42 4.80 2.63 -4.48
C GLY A 42 3.63 2.53 -5.47
N ILE A 43 3.46 1.41 -6.17
CA ILE A 43 2.36 1.22 -7.15
C ILE A 43 0.99 1.37 -6.46
N CYS A 44 0.82 0.78 -5.28
CA CYS A 44 -0.42 0.89 -4.52
C CYS A 44 -0.79 2.34 -4.17
N ALA A 45 0.21 3.19 -3.89
CA ALA A 45 -0.01 4.62 -3.65
C ALA A 45 -0.36 5.39 -4.93
N HIS A 46 0.23 5.02 -6.06
CA HIS A 46 -0.04 5.64 -7.36
C HIS A 46 -1.45 5.32 -7.87
N GLU A 47 -1.84 4.04 -7.81
CA GLU A 47 -3.11 3.54 -8.33
C GLU A 47 -4.29 3.82 -7.41
N CYS A 48 -4.06 4.23 -6.16
CA CYS A 48 -5.15 4.51 -5.23
C CYS A 48 -5.92 5.78 -5.64
N PRO A 49 -7.16 5.69 -6.14
CA PRO A 49 -7.92 6.86 -6.60
C PRO A 49 -8.30 7.79 -5.45
N LYS A 50 -8.39 7.24 -4.23
CA LYS A 50 -8.66 7.97 -2.99
C LYS A 50 -7.40 8.58 -2.39
N ARG A 51 -6.21 8.28 -2.92
CA ARG A 51 -4.91 8.62 -2.31
C ARG A 51 -4.84 8.24 -0.83
N ALA A 52 -5.47 7.12 -0.49
CA ALA A 52 -5.51 6.60 0.87
C ALA A 52 -4.17 5.96 1.28
N ILE A 53 -3.25 5.76 0.34
CA ILE A 53 -1.94 5.13 0.58
C ILE A 53 -0.85 6.14 0.28
N THR A 54 0.08 6.32 1.22
CA THR A 54 1.23 7.23 1.08
C THR A 54 2.52 6.46 1.37
N MET A 55 3.56 6.66 0.57
CA MET A 55 4.87 6.03 0.83
C MET A 55 5.65 6.85 1.86
N VAL A 56 6.01 6.22 2.97
CA VAL A 56 6.83 6.83 4.03
C VAL A 56 8.16 6.08 4.12
N ARG A 57 9.22 6.77 4.54
CA ARG A 57 10.50 6.11 4.82
C ARG A 57 10.46 5.56 6.23
N GLU A 58 10.89 4.32 6.41
CA GLU A 58 11.09 3.78 7.75
C GLU A 58 12.37 4.40 8.33
N GLU A 59 12.21 5.26 9.33
CA GLU A 59 13.32 5.74 10.15
C GLU A 59 13.55 4.72 11.27
N LYS A 60 14.68 4.03 11.22
CA LYS A 60 15.13 3.14 12.29
C LYS A 60 15.84 3.92 13.39
#